data_AF-A0A9E3FPI4-F1
#
_entry.id   AF-A0A9E3FPI4-F1
#
_cell.length_a   1.000
_cell.length_b   1.000
_cell.length_c   1.000
_cell.angle_alpha   90.00
_cell.angle_beta   90.00
_cell.angle_gamma   90.00
#
_symmetry.space_group_name_H-M   'P 1'
#
loop_
_entity.id
_entity.type
_entity.pdbx_description
1 polymer ?
#
loop_
_entity_poly.entity_id
_entity_poly.type
_entity_poly.pdbx_seq_one_letter_code
_entity_poly.pdbx_strand_id
1 'polypeptide(L)'
;MTDEDASSPNDPGQSVPEGAIFRELLIINKRGLHARASAKFVQTVERFNADVWVTRGGETVGGTSIMGLMMLSAGPGTRILVSAKGPEAEAAMEAITTLVADKFHEETM
;
A
#
# COMPACT_ATOMS: atom_id res chain seq x y z
N MET A 1 -10.63 10.84 35.50
CA MET A 1 -10.04 9.53 35.81
C MET A 1 -10.93 8.51 35.12
N THR A 2 -10.63 8.06 33.91
CA THR A 2 -9.34 8.03 33.20
C THR A 2 -9.65 8.20 31.71
N ASP A 3 -8.76 8.90 31.02
CA ASP A 3 -8.84 9.32 29.63
C ASP A 3 -9.33 8.21 28.68
N GLU A 4 -10.40 8.50 27.93
CA GLU A 4 -10.79 7.76 26.75
C GLU A 4 -9.63 7.82 25.75
N ASP A 5 -9.11 6.65 25.43
CA ASP A 5 -7.95 6.37 24.60
C ASP A 5 -8.06 7.14 23.28
N ALA A 6 -7.33 8.26 23.21
CA ALA A 6 -7.20 9.06 22.01
C ALA A 6 -6.34 8.28 21.03
N SER A 7 -6.96 7.42 20.22
CA SER A 7 -6.32 6.88 19.03
C SER A 7 -5.85 8.08 18.19
N SER A 8 -4.54 8.29 18.18
CA SER A 8 -3.92 9.39 17.44
C SER A 8 -4.28 9.20 15.96
N PRO A 9 -4.60 10.27 15.21
CA PRO A 9 -4.98 10.16 13.79
C PRO A 9 -3.86 9.60 12.88
N ASN A 10 -2.68 9.34 13.44
CA ASN A 10 -1.51 8.74 12.81
C ASN A 10 -1.07 7.41 13.45
N ASP A 11 -1.90 6.79 14.30
CA ASP A 11 -1.63 5.44 14.79
C ASP A 11 -2.19 4.41 13.76
N PRO A 12 -1.34 3.68 13.01
CA PRO A 12 -1.80 2.60 12.15
C PRO A 12 -2.32 1.40 12.96
N GLY A 13 -2.33 1.51 14.29
CA GLY A 13 -3.07 0.76 15.28
C GLY A 13 -3.90 -0.37 14.68
N GLN A 14 -3.29 -1.55 14.65
CA GLN A 14 -3.85 -2.86 14.25
C GLN A 14 -3.62 -3.35 12.81
N SER A 15 -3.00 -2.59 11.91
CA SER A 15 -2.88 -2.97 10.48
C SER A 15 -1.48 -3.31 9.94
N VAL A 16 -0.41 -2.98 10.67
CA VAL A 16 0.97 -3.30 10.27
C VAL A 16 1.48 -4.51 11.06
N PRO A 17 1.87 -5.62 10.39
CA PRO A 17 2.43 -6.77 11.11
C PRO A 17 3.69 -6.42 11.89
N GLU A 18 3.86 -7.01 13.07
CA GLU A 18 5.07 -6.80 13.88
C GLU A 18 6.33 -7.21 13.11
N GLY A 19 7.34 -6.33 13.12
CA GLY A 19 8.59 -6.52 12.39
C GLY A 19 8.51 -6.26 10.88
N ALA A 20 7.39 -5.73 10.38
CA ALA A 20 7.31 -5.20 9.02
C ALA A 20 7.90 -3.78 8.97
N ILE A 21 8.57 -3.45 7.86
CA ILE A 21 8.83 -2.06 7.50
C ILE A 21 7.59 -1.48 6.84
N PHE A 22 7.38 -0.17 6.94
CA PHE A 22 6.24 0.49 6.32
C PHE A 22 6.59 1.84 5.72
N ARG A 23 5.82 2.25 4.71
CA ARG A 23 5.96 3.54 4.04
C ARG A 23 4.60 4.05 3.60
N GLU A 24 4.34 5.32 3.83
CA GLU A 24 3.15 5.99 3.30
C GLU A 24 3.44 6.47 1.87
N LEU A 25 2.57 6.10 0.92
CA LEU A 25 2.70 6.44 -0.50
C LEU A 25 1.48 7.23 -0.98
N LEU A 26 1.73 8.32 -1.71
CA LEU A 26 0.68 9.12 -2.33
C LEU A 26 0.32 8.56 -3.72
N ILE A 27 -0.95 8.24 -3.91
CA ILE A 27 -1.47 7.78 -5.20
C ILE A 27 -1.63 8.99 -6.14
N ILE A 28 -0.77 9.06 -7.16
CA ILE A 28 -0.68 10.21 -8.07
C ILE A 28 -1.05 9.89 -9.53
N ASN A 29 -1.39 8.64 -9.85
CA ASN A 29 -1.92 8.26 -11.16
C ASN A 29 -3.39 8.67 -11.30
N LYS A 30 -3.88 8.84 -12.53
CA LYS A 30 -5.17 9.51 -12.81
C LYS A 30 -6.39 8.76 -12.28
N ARG A 31 -6.30 7.44 -12.14
CA ARG A 31 -7.45 6.57 -11.83
C ARG A 31 -7.30 5.81 -10.52
N GLY A 32 -6.21 6.02 -9.78
CA GLY A 32 -5.92 5.32 -8.53
C GLY A 32 -5.64 3.82 -8.69
N LEU A 33 -5.87 3.03 -7.65
CA LEU A 33 -5.71 1.57 -7.67
C LEU A 33 -6.86 0.85 -8.41
N HIS A 34 -7.01 1.15 -9.70
CA HIS A 34 -7.91 0.41 -10.59
C HIS A 34 -7.27 -0.88 -11.12
N ALA A 35 -8.03 -1.73 -11.81
CA ALA A 35 -7.61 -3.04 -12.30
C ALA A 35 -6.16 -3.12 -12.85
N ARG A 36 -5.81 -2.31 -13.85
CA ARG A 36 -4.44 -2.30 -14.40
C ARG A 36 -3.35 -1.81 -13.42
N ALA A 37 -3.61 -0.78 -12.61
CA ALA A 37 -2.65 -0.33 -11.59
C ALA A 37 -2.45 -1.40 -10.51
N SER A 38 -3.56 -1.99 -10.03
CA SER A 38 -3.54 -3.10 -9.08
C SER A 38 -2.83 -4.33 -9.63
N ALA A 39 -3.03 -4.67 -10.91
CA ALA A 39 -2.32 -5.77 -11.56
C ALA A 39 -0.79 -5.54 -11.58
N LYS A 40 -0.35 -4.32 -11.92
CA LYS A 40 1.08 -3.97 -11.89
C LYS A 40 1.66 -3.99 -10.47
N PHE A 41 0.87 -3.57 -9.48
CA PHE A 41 1.26 -3.66 -8.07
C PHE A 41 1.48 -5.12 -7.67
N VAL A 42 0.50 -6.00 -7.93
CA VAL A 42 0.59 -7.44 -7.64
C VAL A 42 1.80 -8.05 -8.34
N GLN A 43 1.97 -7.81 -9.65
CA GLN A 43 3.11 -8.30 -10.41
C GLN A 43 4.46 -7.81 -9.86
N THR A 44 4.49 -6.62 -9.26
CA THR A 44 5.71 -6.08 -8.65
C THR A 44 6.01 -6.79 -7.33
N VAL A 45 4.99 -6.98 -6.49
CA VAL A 45 5.11 -7.70 -5.20
C VAL A 45 5.57 -9.15 -5.41
N GLU A 46 4.96 -9.87 -6.36
CA GLU A 46 5.23 -11.29 -6.64
C GLU A 46 6.68 -11.59 -7.08
N ARG A 47 7.48 -10.56 -7.39
CA ARG A 47 8.90 -10.71 -7.75
C ARG A 47 9.82 -10.87 -6.56
N PHE A 48 9.33 -10.65 -5.34
CA PHE A 48 10.13 -10.63 -4.13
C PHE A 48 9.64 -11.66 -3.12
N ASN A 49 10.56 -12.24 -2.36
CA ASN A 49 10.30 -13.03 -1.17
C ASN A 49 10.00 -12.09 0.01
N ALA A 50 8.82 -11.46 -0.04
CA ALA A 50 8.30 -10.60 1.01
C ALA A 50 6.76 -10.66 1.01
N ASP A 51 6.19 -10.73 2.20
CA ASP A 51 4.77 -10.49 2.40
C ASP A 51 4.53 -8.98 2.39
N VAL A 52 3.51 -8.54 1.64
CA VAL A 52 3.16 -7.12 1.49
C VAL A 52 1.70 -6.91 1.85
N TRP A 53 1.42 -5.80 2.54
CA TRP A 53 0.08 -5.35 2.88
C TRP A 53 -0.11 -3.89 2.47
N VAL A 54 -1.35 -3.54 2.13
CA VAL A 54 -1.74 -2.17 1.82
C VAL A 54 -2.93 -1.79 2.68
N THR A 55 -2.79 -0.69 3.40
CA THR A 55 -3.81 -0.16 4.30
C THR A 55 -4.29 1.21 3.84
N ARG A 56 -5.61 1.42 3.89
CA ARG A 56 -6.24 2.73 3.70
C ARG A 56 -7.51 2.81 4.53
N GLY A 57 -7.67 3.89 5.30
CA GLY A 57 -8.91 4.15 6.05
C GLY A 57 -9.30 3.04 7.02
N GLY A 58 -8.31 2.38 7.64
CA GLY A 58 -8.51 1.26 8.57
C GLY A 58 -8.69 -0.11 7.89
N GLU A 59 -8.90 -0.17 6.58
CA GLU A 59 -8.97 -1.44 5.84
C GLU A 59 -7.58 -1.86 5.36
N THR A 60 -7.23 -3.14 5.54
CA THR A 60 -5.95 -3.71 5.11
C THR A 60 -6.16 -4.92 4.23
N VAL A 61 -5.45 -4.96 3.10
CA VAL A 61 -5.49 -6.06 2.14
C VAL A 61 -4.08 -6.57 1.84
N GLY A 62 -3.97 -7.82 1.38
CA GLY A 62 -2.71 -8.35 0.89
C GLY A 62 -2.29 -7.71 -0.44
N GLY A 63 -1.00 -7.43 -0.59
CA GLY A 63 -0.41 -6.81 -1.79
C GLY A 63 -0.48 -7.67 -3.05
N THR A 64 -0.82 -8.95 -2.91
CA THR A 64 -1.07 -9.89 -4.02
C THR A 64 -2.57 -10.04 -4.36
N SER A 65 -3.47 -9.40 -3.60
CA SER A 65 -4.91 -9.44 -3.87
C SER A 65 -5.32 -8.32 -4.80
N ILE A 66 -5.36 -8.58 -6.11
CA ILE A 66 -5.83 -7.60 -7.10
C ILE A 66 -7.22 -7.05 -6.76
N MET A 67 -8.15 -7.92 -6.32
CA MET A 67 -9.49 -7.51 -5.92
C MET A 67 -9.46 -6.65 -4.66
N GLY A 68 -8.69 -7.04 -3.64
CA GLY A 68 -8.57 -6.26 -2.40
C GLY A 68 -8.02 -4.85 -2.68
N LEU A 69 -6.98 -4.75 -3.50
CA LEU A 69 -6.40 -3.46 -3.90
C LEU A 69 -7.41 -2.54 -4.61
N MET A 70 -8.27 -3.10 -5.47
CA MET A 70 -9.33 -2.33 -6.12
C MET A 70 -10.42 -1.87 -5.12
N MET A 71 -10.76 -2.73 -4.16
CA MET A 71 -11.80 -2.45 -3.17
C MET A 71 -11.38 -1.39 -2.15
N LEU A 72 -10.08 -1.26 -1.86
CA LEU A 72 -9.52 -0.19 -1.02
C LEU A 72 -9.90 1.22 -1.49
N SER A 73 -10.40 1.41 -2.72
CA SER A 73 -10.89 2.70 -3.21
C SER A 73 -9.85 3.83 -3.11
N ALA A 74 -8.57 3.49 -3.30
CA ALA A 74 -7.45 4.42 -3.26
C ALA A 74 -7.38 5.24 -4.56
N GLY A 75 -8.19 6.31 -4.62
CA GLY A 75 -8.21 7.26 -5.73
C GLY A 75 -7.02 8.23 -5.75
N PRO A 76 -6.91 9.06 -6.79
CA PRO A 76 -5.86 10.09 -6.89
C PRO A 76 -5.89 11.04 -5.68
N GLY A 77 -4.70 11.40 -5.19
CA GLY A 77 -4.53 12.27 -4.03
C GLY A 77 -4.73 11.57 -2.67
N THR A 78 -5.08 10.29 -2.65
CA THR A 78 -5.16 9.51 -1.41
C THR A 78 -3.80 8.96 -1.02
N ARG A 79 -3.58 8.81 0.30
CA ARG A 79 -2.42 8.11 0.85
C ARG A 79 -2.78 6.67 1.19
N ILE A 80 -1.87 5.77 0.91
CA ILE A 80 -1.92 4.38 1.34
C ILE A 80 -0.70 4.09 2.22
N LEU A 81 -0.86 3.24 3.21
CA LEU A 81 0.25 2.70 3.98
C LEU A 81 0.62 1.34 3.40
N VAL A 82 1.82 1.23 2.84
CA VAL A 82 2.36 -0.05 2.38
C VAL A 82 3.24 -0.60 3.49
N SER A 83 3.06 -1.87 3.83
CA SER A 83 3.89 -2.59 4.79
C SER A 83 4.49 -3.82 4.14
N ALA A 84 5.74 -4.14 4.45
CA ALA A 84 6.44 -5.30 3.91
C ALA A 84 7.24 -6.04 4.98
N LYS A 85 7.23 -7.37 4.94
CA LYS A 85 7.98 -8.22 5.86
C LYS A 85 8.60 -9.39 5.11
N GLY A 86 9.82 -9.75 5.48
CA GLY A 86 10.54 -10.87 4.88
C GLY A 86 11.93 -10.48 4.40
N PRO A 87 12.70 -11.44 3.86
CA PRO A 87 14.09 -11.23 3.46
C PRO A 87 14.29 -10.12 2.42
N GLU A 88 13.30 -9.89 1.55
CA GLU A 88 13.37 -8.89 0.48
C GLU A 88 12.42 -7.70 0.71
N ALA A 89 11.98 -7.46 1.95
CA ALA A 89 11.01 -6.41 2.28
C ALA A 89 11.45 -5.01 1.81
N GLU A 90 12.72 -4.63 2.04
CA GLU A 90 13.27 -3.35 1.58
C GLU A 90 13.26 -3.23 0.05
N ALA A 91 13.67 -4.29 -0.65
CA ALA A 91 13.69 -4.31 -2.11
C ALA A 91 12.27 -4.21 -2.70
N ALA A 92 11.30 -4.92 -2.10
CA ALA A 92 9.90 -4.82 -2.47
C ALA A 92 9.36 -3.40 -2.23
N MET A 93 9.67 -2.80 -1.07
CA MET A 93 9.24 -1.44 -0.72
C MET A 93 9.78 -0.39 -1.71
N GLU A 94 11.04 -0.49 -2.10
CA GLU A 94 11.64 0.42 -3.09
C GLU A 94 11.02 0.24 -4.48
N ALA A 95 10.78 -1.00 -4.91
CA ALA A 95 10.14 -1.27 -6.19
C ALA A 95 8.69 -0.74 -6.24
N ILE A 96 7.93 -0.91 -5.16
CA ILE A 96 6.56 -0.39 -5.05
C ILE A 96 6.58 1.14 -5.02
N THR A 97 7.49 1.74 -4.24
CA THR A 97 7.65 3.21 -4.18
C THR A 97 7.92 3.79 -5.57
N THR A 98 8.84 3.15 -6.31
CA THR A 98 9.17 3.53 -7.70
C THR A 98 7.97 3.37 -8.62
N LEU A 99 7.25 2.25 -8.55
CA LEU A 99 6.06 2.01 -9.36
C LEU A 99 4.98 3.08 -9.15
N VAL A 100 4.74 3.48 -7.89
CA VAL A 100 3.76 4.53 -7.56
C VAL A 100 4.25 5.90 -8.04
N ALA A 101 5.53 6.22 -7.87
CA ALA A 101 6.15 7.46 -8.35
C ALA A 101 6.08 7.58 -9.88
N ASP A 102 6.25 6.45 -10.58
CA ASP A 102 6.09 6.31 -12.03
C ASP A 102 4.63 6.29 -12.49
N LYS A 103 3.67 6.54 -11.58
CA LYS A 103 2.23 6.54 -11.85
C LYS A 103 1.75 5.23 -12.48
N PHE A 104 2.30 4.10 -12.03
CA PHE A 104 2.03 2.77 -12.59
C PHE A 104 2.28 2.69 -14.10
N HIS A 105 3.19 3.52 -14.63
CA HIS A 105 3.45 3.72 -16.07
C HIS A 105 2.17 3.92 -16.89
N GLU A 106 1.25 4.73 -16.37
CA GLU A 106 0.06 5.13 -17.10
C GLU A 106 0.35 6.31 -18.03
N GLU A 107 -0.10 6.21 -19.29
CA GLU A 107 0.00 7.29 -20.25
C GLU A 107 -0.76 8.53 -19.76
N THR A 108 -0.07 9.66 -19.77
CA THR A 108 -0.67 10.98 -19.59
C THR A 108 -1.12 11.48 -20.95
N MET A 109 -2.23 10.95 -21.46
CA MET A 109 -2.97 11.63 -22.54
C MET A 109 -3.69 12.87 -22.00
#